data_AF-A0A2K8P521-F1
#
_entry.id   AF-A0A2K8P521-F1
#
_cell.length_a   1.000
_cell.length_b   1.000
_cell.length_c   1.000
_cell.angle_alpha   90.00
_cell.angle_beta   90.00
_cell.angle_gamma   90.00
#
_symmetry.space_group_name_H-M   'P 1'
#
loop_
_entity.id
_entity.type
_entity.pdbx_description
1 polymer ?
#
loop_
_entity_poly.entity_id
_entity_poly.type
_entity_poly.pdbx_seq_one_letter_code
_entity_poly.pdbx_strand_id
1 'polypeptide(L)'
;MFYLFSKSILVEIGFKDQIYYIGNEKFNSIPDYLLNNCYSSGNWNRALKYKTAINEVDKKYFMLDVEVYWNLTSKKIELISKIFFFSEIINSKHFRETFLNTLLTHYFKHTLKILKPKEINKNFIKVYKPEISKDNLRINNFDNFLVLNEEISFKNKKFKSINKVEGKDAFSWNVNKLNQIVYSFSHEILEKDTLLKNTDFIDLNNSLFYINSLSKLNKNLVLEFCVYDKKTRDKLMQKMIKQIKMSNDSLANWHLFNLTKDIKYLKIELSKISENIISPEEYLKQVYSKLKRNYEKELLNL
;
A
#
# COMPACT_ATOMS: atom_id res chain seq x y z
N MET A 1 -7.09 -15.24 13.19
CA MET A 1 -7.20 -15.06 11.72
C MET A 1 -6.91 -13.61 11.40
N PHE A 2 -6.21 -13.30 10.32
CA PHE A 2 -6.02 -11.94 9.82
C PHE A 2 -6.76 -11.80 8.49
N TYR A 3 -7.73 -10.89 8.41
CA TYR A 3 -8.55 -10.70 7.22
C TYR A 3 -7.73 -10.06 6.10
N LEU A 4 -7.85 -10.59 4.88
CA LEU A 4 -7.18 -10.04 3.69
C LEU A 4 -8.19 -9.35 2.78
N PHE A 5 -9.21 -10.07 2.33
CA PHE A 5 -10.23 -9.52 1.45
C PHE A 5 -11.44 -10.41 1.29
N SER A 6 -12.52 -9.85 0.76
CA SER A 6 -13.69 -10.59 0.26
C SER A 6 -13.72 -10.60 -1.26
N LYS A 7 -14.21 -11.68 -1.84
CA LYS A 7 -14.40 -11.81 -3.29
C LYS A 7 -15.63 -12.64 -3.63
N SER A 8 -16.46 -12.10 -4.52
CA SER A 8 -17.55 -12.82 -5.16
C SER A 8 -17.01 -13.68 -6.31
N ILE A 9 -17.44 -14.93 -6.35
CA ILE A 9 -17.05 -15.97 -7.31
C ILE A 9 -18.33 -16.51 -7.93
N LEU A 10 -18.35 -16.65 -9.25
CA LEU A 10 -19.43 -17.35 -9.92
C LEU A 10 -19.13 -18.86 -9.93
N VAL A 11 -19.98 -19.67 -9.32
CA VAL A 11 -19.82 -21.12 -9.27
C VAL A 11 -20.74 -21.75 -10.31
N GLU A 12 -20.16 -22.59 -11.17
CA GLU A 12 -20.89 -23.38 -12.16
C GLU A 12 -21.44 -24.66 -11.53
N ILE A 13 -22.73 -24.90 -11.71
CA ILE A 13 -23.40 -26.15 -11.38
C ILE A 13 -23.73 -26.86 -12.69
N GLY A 14 -23.18 -28.06 -12.86
CA GLY A 14 -23.63 -29.01 -13.87
C GLY A 14 -24.81 -29.84 -13.38
N PHE A 15 -25.77 -30.14 -14.24
CA PHE A 15 -26.90 -31.02 -13.95
C PHE A 15 -26.97 -32.13 -15.01
N LYS A 16 -27.06 -33.39 -14.55
CA LYS A 16 -27.29 -34.56 -15.39
C LYS A 16 -27.84 -35.72 -14.54
N ASP A 17 -28.86 -36.39 -15.04
CA ASP A 17 -29.46 -37.59 -14.42
C ASP A 17 -29.84 -37.39 -12.94
N GLN A 18 -30.48 -36.26 -12.60
CA GLN A 18 -30.85 -35.86 -11.23
C GLN A 18 -29.66 -35.67 -10.25
N ILE A 19 -28.42 -35.64 -10.77
CA ILE A 19 -27.21 -35.39 -9.99
C ILE A 19 -26.69 -33.99 -10.33
N TYR A 20 -26.24 -33.27 -9.31
CA TYR A 20 -25.58 -31.98 -9.46
C TYR A 20 -24.06 -32.13 -9.36
N TYR A 21 -23.35 -31.30 -10.10
CA TYR A 21 -21.90 -31.33 -10.22
C TYR A 21 -21.30 -29.95 -10.00
N ILE A 22 -20.38 -29.82 -9.04
CA ILE A 22 -19.67 -28.56 -8.77
C ILE A 22 -18.18 -28.89 -8.69
N GLY A 23 -17.35 -28.27 -9.54
CA GLY A 23 -15.97 -28.72 -9.72
C GLY A 23 -15.96 -30.19 -10.17
N ASN A 24 -15.32 -31.06 -9.41
CA ASN A 24 -15.32 -32.51 -9.65
C ASN A 24 -16.21 -33.31 -8.68
N GLU A 25 -16.94 -32.63 -7.79
CA GLU A 25 -17.77 -33.28 -6.76
C GLU A 25 -19.20 -33.53 -7.26
N LYS A 26 -19.82 -34.59 -6.74
CA LYS A 26 -21.19 -34.99 -7.05
C LYS A 26 -22.09 -34.74 -5.84
N PHE A 27 -23.25 -34.16 -6.07
CA PHE A 27 -24.24 -33.86 -5.04
C PHE A 27 -25.60 -34.42 -5.45
N ASN A 28 -26.21 -35.20 -4.57
CA ASN A 28 -27.56 -35.74 -4.78
C ASN A 28 -28.64 -34.67 -4.54
N SER A 29 -28.31 -33.61 -3.80
CA SER A 29 -29.20 -32.47 -3.58
C SER A 29 -28.38 -31.19 -3.36
N ILE A 30 -28.98 -30.06 -3.69
CA ILE A 30 -28.46 -28.72 -3.39
C ILE A 30 -29.61 -27.96 -2.73
N PRO A 31 -29.35 -27.09 -1.72
CA PRO A 31 -30.40 -26.29 -1.10
C PRO A 31 -31.23 -25.48 -2.11
N ASP A 32 -32.56 -25.52 -1.99
CA ASP A 32 -33.48 -24.89 -2.95
C ASP A 32 -33.27 -23.39 -3.13
N TYR A 33 -32.92 -22.67 -2.05
CA TYR A 33 -32.63 -21.24 -2.13
C TYR A 33 -31.44 -20.92 -3.05
N LEU A 34 -30.53 -21.87 -3.27
CA LEU A 34 -29.44 -21.72 -4.23
C LEU A 34 -29.94 -21.94 -5.65
N LEU A 35 -30.72 -23.01 -5.88
CA LEU A 35 -31.32 -23.32 -7.19
C LEU A 35 -32.19 -22.17 -7.69
N ASN A 36 -32.97 -21.55 -6.80
CA ASN A 36 -33.83 -20.41 -7.11
C ASN A 36 -33.02 -19.15 -7.49
N ASN A 37 -31.80 -19.01 -6.97
CA ASN A 37 -30.91 -17.88 -7.27
C ASN A 37 -29.98 -18.14 -8.47
N CYS A 38 -29.98 -19.35 -9.05
CA CYS A 38 -29.10 -19.74 -10.16
C CYS A 38 -29.42 -19.08 -11.52
N TYR A 39 -30.50 -18.28 -11.59
CA TYR A 39 -31.02 -17.69 -12.83
C TYR A 39 -30.83 -16.17 -12.93
N SER A 40 -30.10 -15.53 -11.99
CA SER A 40 -29.97 -14.07 -12.00
C SER A 40 -29.23 -13.57 -13.25
N SER A 41 -29.86 -12.68 -14.02
CA SER A 41 -29.41 -12.09 -15.30
C SER A 41 -28.18 -11.16 -15.22
N GLY A 42 -27.35 -11.31 -14.19
CA GLY A 42 -26.11 -10.56 -14.02
C GLY A 42 -25.12 -10.83 -15.15
N ASN A 43 -24.18 -9.91 -15.37
CA ASN A 43 -23.18 -9.96 -16.43
C ASN A 43 -22.13 -11.09 -16.22
N TRP A 44 -22.57 -12.35 -16.35
CA TRP A 44 -21.80 -13.55 -16.01
C TRP A 44 -20.51 -13.67 -16.81
N ASN A 45 -20.47 -13.14 -18.02
CA ASN A 45 -19.31 -13.25 -18.91
C ASN A 45 -18.04 -12.59 -18.35
N ARG A 46 -18.17 -11.63 -17.43
CA ARG A 46 -17.02 -10.94 -16.80
C ARG A 46 -16.69 -11.43 -15.39
N ALA A 47 -17.50 -12.31 -14.80
CA ALA A 47 -17.28 -12.80 -13.44
C ALA A 47 -16.14 -13.84 -13.41
N LEU A 48 -15.45 -13.91 -12.27
CA LEU A 48 -14.47 -14.96 -12.02
C LEU A 48 -15.21 -16.28 -11.77
N LYS A 49 -15.03 -17.28 -12.64
CA LYS A 49 -15.85 -18.52 -12.63
C LYS A 49 -15.09 -19.74 -12.13
N TYR A 50 -15.63 -20.44 -11.14
CA TYR A 50 -15.23 -21.81 -10.78
C TYR A 50 -16.11 -22.79 -11.58
N LYS A 51 -15.49 -23.58 -12.47
CA LYS A 51 -16.19 -24.40 -13.46
C LYS A 51 -16.38 -25.84 -12.99
N THR A 52 -17.39 -26.52 -13.52
CA THR A 52 -17.48 -27.98 -13.40
C THR A 52 -16.39 -28.63 -14.25
N ALA A 53 -15.85 -29.75 -13.77
CA ALA A 53 -14.86 -30.57 -14.48
C ALA A 53 -15.52 -31.53 -15.48
N ILE A 54 -16.84 -31.67 -15.44
CA ILE A 54 -17.59 -32.63 -16.26
C ILE A 54 -18.11 -31.95 -17.52
N ASN A 55 -17.84 -32.58 -18.66
CA ASN A 55 -18.35 -32.17 -19.97
C ASN A 55 -19.78 -32.69 -20.17
N GLU A 56 -20.56 -32.06 -21.06
CA GLU A 56 -21.91 -32.53 -21.46
C GLU A 56 -22.94 -32.59 -20.32
N VAL A 57 -23.05 -31.49 -19.56
CA VAL A 57 -24.07 -31.28 -18.53
C VAL A 57 -24.76 -29.94 -18.77
N ASP A 58 -26.02 -29.82 -18.36
CA ASP A 58 -26.70 -28.54 -18.34
C ASP A 58 -26.06 -27.64 -17.29
N LYS A 59 -25.73 -26.40 -17.65
CA LYS A 59 -24.95 -25.49 -16.80
C LYS A 59 -25.81 -24.37 -16.25
N LYS A 60 -25.74 -24.20 -14.94
CA LYS A 60 -26.29 -23.06 -14.21
C LYS A 60 -25.20 -22.38 -13.38
N TYR A 61 -25.47 -21.17 -12.90
CA TYR A 61 -24.48 -20.40 -12.16
C TYR A 61 -25.09 -19.72 -10.95
N PHE A 62 -24.36 -19.69 -9.84
CA PHE A 62 -24.71 -18.88 -8.67
C PHE A 62 -23.50 -18.10 -8.17
N MET A 63 -23.76 -17.00 -7.45
CA MET A 63 -22.71 -16.19 -6.85
C MET A 63 -22.38 -16.67 -5.44
N LEU A 64 -21.09 -16.76 -5.15
CA LEU A 64 -20.53 -17.14 -3.86
C LEU A 64 -19.62 -16.02 -3.35
N ASP A 65 -19.93 -15.46 -2.19
CA ASP A 65 -18.98 -14.60 -1.48
C ASP A 65 -18.04 -15.42 -0.60
N VAL A 66 -16.74 -15.21 -0.80
CA VAL A 66 -15.67 -15.83 -0.02
C VAL A 66 -14.85 -14.75 0.66
N GLU A 67 -14.70 -14.90 1.97
CA GLU A 67 -13.77 -14.13 2.77
C GLU A 67 -12.43 -14.88 2.84
N VAL A 68 -11.34 -14.20 2.52
CA VAL A 68 -9.99 -14.73 2.47
C VAL A 68 -9.23 -14.24 3.69
N TYR A 69 -8.71 -15.18 4.46
CA TYR A 69 -7.97 -14.92 5.68
C TYR A 69 -6.58 -15.54 5.63
N TRP A 70 -5.62 -14.89 6.28
CA TRP A 70 -4.38 -15.51 6.69
C TRP A 70 -4.53 -16.09 8.10
N ASN A 71 -4.46 -17.42 8.20
CA ASN A 71 -4.30 -18.09 9.48
C ASN A 71 -2.85 -17.96 9.97
N LEU A 72 -2.64 -17.04 10.91
CA LEU A 72 -1.31 -16.74 11.46
C LEU A 72 -0.68 -17.92 12.23
N THR A 73 -1.49 -18.84 12.77
CA THR A 73 -1.00 -19.99 13.55
C THR A 73 -0.62 -21.14 12.63
N SER A 74 -1.51 -21.54 11.71
CA SER A 74 -1.22 -22.63 10.76
C SER A 74 -0.36 -22.20 9.57
N LYS A 75 -0.13 -20.88 9.40
CA LYS A 75 0.56 -20.27 8.25
C LYS A 75 -0.07 -20.71 6.93
N LYS A 76 -1.40 -20.69 6.85
CA LYS A 76 -2.16 -21.03 5.62
C LYS A 76 -3.13 -19.91 5.27
N ILE A 77 -3.54 -19.89 4.01
CA ILE A 77 -4.70 -19.12 3.56
C ILE A 77 -5.93 -19.96 3.83
N GLU A 78 -6.88 -19.41 4.58
CA GLU A 78 -8.18 -20.02 4.83
C GLU A 78 -9.24 -19.22 4.10
N LEU A 79 -10.25 -19.94 3.63
CA LEU A 79 -11.42 -19.37 2.98
C LEU A 79 -12.62 -19.62 3.88
N ILE A 80 -13.43 -18.60 4.10
CA ILE A 80 -14.65 -18.68 4.89
C ILE A 80 -15.81 -18.19 4.03
N SER A 81 -16.94 -18.89 4.10
CA SER A 81 -18.21 -18.44 3.54
C SER A 81 -19.27 -18.40 4.63
N LYS A 82 -20.21 -17.47 4.51
CA LYS A 82 -21.35 -17.34 5.44
C LYS A 82 -22.39 -18.46 5.27
N ILE A 83 -22.34 -19.17 4.15
CA ILE A 83 -23.28 -20.24 3.82
C ILE A 83 -22.58 -21.59 4.01
N PHE A 84 -23.20 -22.46 4.82
CA PHE A 84 -22.62 -23.75 5.21
C PHE A 84 -22.30 -24.65 4.01
N PHE A 85 -23.26 -24.83 3.09
CA PHE A 85 -23.07 -25.64 1.87
C PHE A 85 -21.85 -25.20 1.05
N PHE A 86 -21.54 -23.90 1.06
CA PHE A 86 -20.39 -23.37 0.33
C PHE A 86 -19.06 -23.62 1.02
N SER A 87 -19.08 -23.87 2.33
CA SER A 87 -17.89 -24.31 3.05
C SER A 87 -17.40 -25.66 2.54
N GLU A 88 -18.28 -26.55 2.08
CA GLU A 88 -17.88 -27.82 1.46
C GLU A 88 -17.14 -27.56 0.14
N ILE A 89 -17.71 -26.72 -0.73
CA ILE A 89 -17.14 -26.38 -2.05
C ILE A 89 -15.74 -25.77 -1.93
N ILE A 90 -15.56 -24.73 -1.09
CA ILE A 90 -14.27 -24.03 -0.95
C ILE A 90 -13.20 -24.87 -0.24
N ASN A 91 -13.62 -25.86 0.56
CA ASN A 91 -12.70 -26.77 1.24
C ASN A 91 -12.37 -28.01 0.40
N SER A 92 -13.08 -28.27 -0.70
CA SER A 92 -12.75 -29.34 -1.63
C SER A 92 -11.30 -29.23 -2.12
N LYS A 93 -10.67 -30.39 -2.30
CA LYS A 93 -9.29 -30.47 -2.82
C LYS A 93 -9.20 -29.82 -4.20
N HIS A 94 -10.17 -30.09 -5.07
CA HIS A 94 -10.19 -29.54 -6.43
C HIS A 94 -10.27 -28.02 -6.44
N PHE A 95 -11.12 -27.39 -5.62
CA PHE A 95 -11.19 -25.93 -5.54
C PHE A 95 -9.83 -25.33 -5.14
N ARG A 96 -9.21 -25.89 -4.10
CA ARG A 96 -7.92 -25.41 -3.58
C ARG A 96 -6.79 -25.55 -4.61
N GLU A 97 -6.76 -26.64 -5.37
CA GLU A 97 -5.71 -26.92 -6.35
C GLU A 97 -5.92 -26.15 -7.66
N THR A 98 -7.16 -26.03 -8.13
CA THR A 98 -7.45 -25.51 -9.48
C THR A 98 -7.87 -24.04 -9.50
N PHE A 99 -8.41 -23.51 -8.41
CA PHE A 99 -9.10 -22.23 -8.43
C PHE A 99 -8.58 -21.19 -7.44
N LEU A 100 -8.04 -21.61 -6.29
CA LEU A 100 -7.49 -20.67 -5.29
C LEU A 100 -6.44 -19.72 -5.90
N ASN A 101 -5.51 -20.23 -6.71
CA ASN A 101 -4.51 -19.39 -7.37
C ASN A 101 -5.14 -18.39 -8.34
N THR A 102 -6.17 -18.81 -9.08
CA THR A 102 -6.94 -17.98 -10.00
C THR A 102 -7.67 -16.86 -9.25
N LEU A 103 -8.26 -17.17 -8.09
CA LEU A 103 -8.89 -16.20 -7.20
C LEU A 103 -7.92 -15.11 -6.74
N LEU A 104 -6.78 -15.52 -6.18
CA LEU A 104 -5.76 -14.60 -5.67
C LEU A 104 -5.20 -13.74 -6.81
N THR A 105 -4.91 -14.35 -7.96
CA THR A 105 -4.38 -13.65 -9.14
C THR A 105 -5.38 -12.64 -9.68
N HIS A 106 -6.65 -12.99 -9.77
CA HIS A 106 -7.69 -12.12 -10.29
C HIS A 106 -7.94 -10.93 -9.37
N TYR A 107 -7.91 -11.12 -8.05
CA TYR A 107 -8.12 -10.02 -7.10
C TYR A 107 -7.05 -8.94 -7.23
N PHE A 108 -5.79 -9.35 -7.37
CA PHE A 108 -4.64 -8.44 -7.49
C PHE A 108 -4.15 -8.27 -8.94
N LYS A 109 -4.99 -8.57 -9.94
CA LYS A 109 -4.61 -8.52 -11.37
C LYS A 109 -4.08 -7.15 -11.77
N HIS A 110 -4.69 -6.11 -11.22
CA HIS A 110 -4.32 -4.74 -11.51
C HIS A 110 -3.35 -4.17 -10.49
N THR A 111 -2.96 -4.87 -9.43
CA THR A 111 -2.03 -4.32 -8.45
C THR A 111 -0.62 -4.25 -9.05
N LEU A 112 0.05 -3.10 -8.92
CA LEU A 112 1.48 -3.02 -9.23
C LEU A 112 2.25 -3.87 -8.20
N LYS A 113 3.20 -4.69 -8.65
CA LYS A 113 3.87 -5.66 -7.76
C LYS A 113 5.35 -5.35 -7.64
N ILE A 114 5.84 -5.36 -6.41
CA ILE A 114 7.26 -5.55 -6.11
C ILE A 114 7.51 -7.06 -6.09
N LEU A 115 8.56 -7.53 -6.76
CA LEU A 115 8.81 -8.97 -6.92
C LEU A 115 9.44 -9.63 -5.68
N LYS A 116 9.78 -8.84 -4.66
CA LYS A 116 10.50 -9.29 -3.47
C LYS A 116 9.53 -9.66 -2.33
N PRO A 117 9.60 -10.88 -1.79
CA PRO A 117 8.89 -11.23 -0.57
C PRO A 117 9.56 -10.59 0.64
N LYS A 118 8.76 -10.02 1.54
CA LYS A 118 9.17 -9.43 2.81
C LYS A 118 8.78 -10.32 3.97
N GLU A 119 9.45 -10.12 5.10
CA GLU A 119 9.23 -10.90 6.31
C GLU A 119 8.05 -10.34 7.10
N ILE A 120 6.84 -10.58 6.59
CA ILE A 120 5.61 -10.28 7.30
C ILE A 120 5.17 -11.57 7.96
N ASN A 121 5.38 -11.69 9.27
CA ASN A 121 5.07 -12.90 10.04
C ASN A 121 4.02 -12.62 11.12
N LYS A 122 3.61 -13.65 11.87
CA LYS A 122 2.65 -13.52 12.98
C LYS A 122 3.05 -12.46 14.00
N ASN A 123 4.34 -12.31 14.30
CA ASN A 123 4.81 -11.30 15.24
C ASN A 123 4.64 -9.90 14.66
N PHE A 124 5.02 -9.68 13.40
CA PHE A 124 4.80 -8.42 12.69
C PHE A 124 3.32 -8.01 12.73
N ILE A 125 2.41 -8.92 12.37
CA ILE A 125 0.96 -8.66 12.38
C ILE A 125 0.45 -8.33 13.80
N LYS A 126 0.95 -9.03 14.82
CA LYS A 126 0.53 -8.80 16.22
C LYS A 126 1.01 -7.46 16.77
N VAL A 127 2.27 -7.11 16.50
CA VAL A 127 2.91 -5.90 17.03
C VAL A 127 2.38 -4.66 16.33
N TYR A 128 2.38 -4.67 15.00
CA TYR A 128 2.10 -3.47 14.19
C TYR A 128 0.65 -3.38 13.71
N LYS A 129 -0.13 -4.47 13.79
CA LYS A 129 -1.55 -4.52 13.39
C LYS A 129 -1.81 -3.81 12.05
N PRO A 130 -1.13 -4.22 10.97
CA PRO A 130 -1.26 -3.54 9.69
C PRO A 130 -2.68 -3.60 9.14
N GLU A 131 -3.02 -2.59 8.35
CA GLU A 131 -4.28 -2.50 7.64
C GLU A 131 -4.13 -2.77 6.14
N ILE A 132 -5.18 -3.42 5.60
CA ILE A 132 -5.78 -3.27 4.27
C ILE A 132 -5.52 -2.00 3.45
N SER A 133 -4.38 -1.77 2.79
CA SER A 133 -4.21 -0.57 1.94
C SER A 133 -3.87 -0.93 0.51
N LYS A 134 -4.88 -0.98 -0.37
CA LYS A 134 -4.70 -1.31 -1.79
C LYS A 134 -4.09 -0.16 -2.57
N ASP A 135 -3.42 -0.52 -3.67
CA ASP A 135 -2.92 0.42 -4.66
C ASP A 135 -1.91 1.43 -4.08
N ASN A 136 -1.16 1.00 -3.05
CA ASN A 136 -0.14 1.82 -2.38
C ASN A 136 0.85 2.43 -3.38
N LEU A 137 1.27 1.64 -4.37
CA LEU A 137 2.21 2.08 -5.41
C LEU A 137 1.61 3.09 -6.39
N ARG A 138 0.27 3.21 -6.46
CA ARG A 138 -0.44 4.14 -7.35
C ARG A 138 -0.84 5.45 -6.69
N ILE A 139 -0.50 5.68 -5.42
CA ILE A 139 -0.71 6.99 -4.80
C ILE A 139 -0.07 8.06 -5.70
N ASN A 140 -0.89 9.02 -6.15
CA ASN A 140 -0.53 10.03 -7.15
C ASN A 140 0.21 11.22 -6.53
N ASN A 141 -0.19 11.61 -5.31
CA ASN A 141 0.41 12.71 -4.56
C ASN A 141 1.37 12.15 -3.50
N PHE A 142 2.67 12.41 -3.66
CA PHE A 142 3.76 11.86 -2.84
C PHE A 142 4.43 12.95 -1.98
N ASP A 143 3.67 13.97 -1.56
CA ASP A 143 4.25 15.10 -0.84
C ASP A 143 4.74 14.72 0.57
N ASN A 144 6.00 15.05 0.84
CA ASN A 144 6.72 14.78 2.08
C ASN A 144 6.82 13.28 2.45
N PHE A 145 6.93 12.42 1.43
CA PHE A 145 7.19 11.01 1.66
C PHE A 145 8.68 10.75 1.91
N LEU A 146 9.03 9.75 2.71
CA LEU A 146 10.38 9.16 2.72
C LEU A 146 10.35 7.85 1.93
N VAL A 147 11.12 7.77 0.85
CA VAL A 147 11.27 6.56 0.04
C VAL A 147 12.44 5.75 0.57
N LEU A 148 12.16 4.50 0.95
CA LEU A 148 13.14 3.53 1.47
C LEU A 148 13.49 2.43 0.46
N ASN A 149 12.57 2.14 -0.48
CA ASN A 149 12.81 1.17 -1.53
C ASN A 149 13.18 1.86 -2.86
N GLU A 150 14.39 1.58 -3.34
CA GLU A 150 14.94 2.13 -4.58
C GLU A 150 14.16 1.70 -5.85
N GLU A 151 13.43 0.59 -5.81
CA GLU A 151 12.59 0.14 -6.92
C GLU A 151 11.39 1.07 -7.16
N ILE A 152 11.07 1.95 -6.21
CA ILE A 152 9.95 2.87 -6.33
C ILE A 152 10.36 4.11 -7.12
N SER A 153 9.87 4.17 -8.36
CA SER A 153 9.97 5.38 -9.18
C SER A 153 8.92 6.41 -8.77
N PHE A 154 9.39 7.58 -8.37
CA PHE A 154 8.57 8.77 -8.15
C PHE A 154 8.71 9.81 -9.27
N LYS A 155 9.41 9.50 -10.38
CA LYS A 155 9.65 10.43 -11.50
C LYS A 155 8.36 10.98 -12.12
N ASN A 156 7.31 10.17 -12.13
CA ASN A 156 6.00 10.52 -12.70
C ASN A 156 4.99 10.97 -11.64
N LYS A 157 5.42 11.20 -10.40
CA LYS A 157 4.54 11.54 -9.28
C LYS A 157 4.60 13.04 -8.98
N LYS A 158 3.47 13.60 -8.53
CA LYS A 158 3.40 15.01 -8.12
C LYS A 158 3.70 15.11 -6.62
N PHE A 159 4.65 15.97 -6.26
CA PHE A 159 5.00 16.34 -4.88
C PHE A 159 5.63 17.74 -4.86
N LYS A 160 5.62 18.42 -3.71
CA LYS A 160 6.42 19.63 -3.47
C LYS A 160 7.82 19.24 -2.97
N SER A 161 7.88 18.28 -2.05
CA SER A 161 9.12 17.70 -1.55
C SER A 161 9.02 16.20 -1.36
N ILE A 162 10.11 15.47 -1.58
CA ILE A 162 10.24 14.06 -1.20
C ILE A 162 11.60 13.84 -0.54
N ASN A 163 11.68 12.82 0.29
CA ASN A 163 12.87 12.46 1.04
C ASN A 163 13.35 11.09 0.59
N LYS A 164 14.66 10.90 0.56
CA LYS A 164 15.32 9.63 0.33
C LYS A 164 16.39 9.40 1.36
N VAL A 165 16.77 8.14 1.48
CA VAL A 165 18.02 7.75 2.11
C VAL A 165 19.01 7.41 1.01
N GLU A 166 20.10 8.17 0.93
CA GLU A 166 21.20 7.90 0.01
C GLU A 166 22.45 7.66 0.86
N GLY A 167 23.35 6.75 0.45
CA GLY A 167 24.55 6.37 1.21
C GLY A 167 25.62 7.46 1.37
N LYS A 168 25.25 8.74 1.34
CA LYS A 168 26.12 9.88 1.60
C LYS A 168 26.08 10.20 3.09
N ASP A 169 27.21 10.60 3.66
CA ASP A 169 27.35 10.89 5.09
C ASP A 169 26.66 12.18 5.56
N ALA A 170 26.04 12.95 4.66
CA ALA A 170 25.45 14.24 4.97
C ALA A 170 24.12 14.52 4.25
N PHE A 171 23.33 15.42 4.85
CA PHE A 171 22.13 15.98 4.22
C PHE A 171 22.52 16.74 2.94
N SER A 172 21.78 16.47 1.88
CA SER A 172 21.86 17.23 0.63
C SER A 172 20.49 17.33 -0.01
N TRP A 173 20.34 18.23 -0.96
CA TRP A 173 19.09 18.41 -1.68
C TRP A 173 19.34 18.88 -3.11
N ASN A 174 18.36 18.63 -3.97
CA ASN A 174 18.30 19.23 -5.29
C ASN A 174 16.86 19.48 -5.70
N VAL A 175 16.70 20.19 -6.82
CA VAL A 175 15.40 20.41 -7.47
C VAL A 175 15.42 19.67 -8.80
N ASN A 176 14.38 18.89 -9.05
CA ASN A 176 14.26 18.16 -10.31
C ASN A 176 13.74 19.07 -11.45
N LYS A 177 13.68 18.54 -12.67
CA LYS A 177 13.20 19.27 -13.86
C LYS A 177 11.73 19.73 -13.75
N LEU A 178 10.97 19.19 -12.80
CA LEU A 178 9.57 19.53 -12.54
C LEU A 178 9.42 20.54 -11.39
N ASN A 179 10.50 21.19 -10.95
CA ASN A 179 10.53 22.12 -9.83
C ASN A 179 10.10 21.49 -8.49
N GLN A 180 10.44 20.23 -8.28
CA GLN A 180 10.13 19.50 -7.05
C GLN A 180 11.42 19.25 -6.26
N ILE A 181 11.36 19.46 -4.95
CA ILE A 181 12.52 19.31 -4.08
C ILE A 181 12.72 17.83 -3.73
N VAL A 182 13.93 17.34 -3.86
CA VAL A 182 14.33 16.01 -3.40
C VAL A 182 15.40 16.17 -2.35
N TYR A 183 15.10 15.69 -1.15
CA TYR A 183 16.02 15.62 -0.02
C TYR A 183 16.70 14.26 0.02
N SER A 184 18.00 14.26 0.28
CA SER A 184 18.81 13.07 0.49
C SER A 184 19.40 13.11 1.89
N PHE A 185 19.13 12.07 2.67
CA PHE A 185 19.62 11.89 4.05
C PHE A 185 20.54 10.67 4.14
N SER A 186 21.43 10.68 5.13
CA SER A 186 22.29 9.53 5.45
C SER A 186 21.47 8.37 6.05
N HIS A 187 21.93 7.13 5.86
CA HIS A 187 21.35 5.93 6.48
C HIS A 187 21.26 5.98 8.01
N GLU A 188 22.04 6.83 8.67
CA GLU A 188 22.00 7.04 10.12
C GLU A 188 20.63 7.49 10.65
N ILE A 189 19.77 8.07 9.79
CA ILE A 189 18.40 8.42 10.20
C ILE A 189 17.55 7.19 10.49
N LEU A 190 17.88 6.03 9.93
CA LEU A 190 17.10 4.81 10.07
C LEU A 190 17.46 4.07 11.36
N GLU A 191 16.46 3.74 12.17
CA GLU A 191 16.63 2.82 13.30
C GLU A 191 16.65 1.36 12.79
N LYS A 192 17.31 0.48 13.55
CA LYS A 192 17.23 -0.98 13.32
C LYS A 192 15.87 -1.50 13.80
N ASP A 193 14.81 -1.10 13.11
CA ASP A 193 13.42 -1.45 13.40
C ASP A 193 12.88 -2.41 12.32
N THR A 194 12.11 -3.43 12.73
CA THR A 194 11.47 -4.37 11.79
C THR A 194 10.45 -3.69 10.87
N LEU A 195 9.70 -2.68 11.36
CA LEU A 195 8.79 -1.88 10.56
C LEU A 195 9.55 -1.16 9.46
N LEU A 196 10.62 -0.44 9.80
CA LEU A 196 11.45 0.29 8.83
C LEU A 196 12.06 -0.65 7.78
N LYS A 197 12.59 -1.81 8.20
CA LYS A 197 13.17 -2.81 7.28
C LYS A 197 12.16 -3.32 6.23
N ASN A 198 10.90 -3.45 6.62
CA ASN A 198 9.84 -3.93 5.73
C ASN A 198 9.15 -2.80 4.96
N THR A 199 9.36 -1.54 5.32
CA THR A 199 8.65 -0.40 4.72
C THR A 199 9.26 0.00 3.39
N ASP A 200 8.42 0.27 2.39
CA ASP A 200 8.87 0.79 1.11
C ASP A 200 8.94 2.32 1.09
N PHE A 201 7.94 2.96 1.68
CA PHE A 201 7.86 4.40 1.80
C PHE A 201 6.98 4.79 2.99
N ILE A 202 7.24 5.98 3.51
CA ILE A 202 6.57 6.53 4.70
C ILE A 202 5.94 7.86 4.31
N ASP A 203 4.66 8.04 4.60
CA ASP A 203 4.02 9.35 4.60
C ASP A 203 4.33 10.05 5.93
N LEU A 204 5.29 10.98 5.90
CA LEU A 204 5.72 11.70 7.09
C LEU A 204 4.66 12.65 7.63
N ASN A 205 3.67 13.07 6.82
CA ASN A 205 2.58 13.92 7.28
C ASN A 205 1.60 13.10 8.13
N ASN A 206 1.21 11.93 7.63
CA ASN A 206 0.15 11.10 8.23
C ASN A 206 0.68 9.99 9.16
N SER A 207 2.01 9.82 9.26
CA SER A 207 2.65 8.75 10.04
C SER A 207 2.28 7.33 9.55
N LEU A 208 2.09 7.18 8.24
CA LEU A 208 1.72 5.92 7.61
C LEU A 208 2.93 5.27 6.93
N PHE A 209 3.17 4.01 7.25
CA PHE A 209 4.25 3.19 6.72
C PHE A 209 3.65 2.21 5.71
N TYR A 210 4.01 2.35 4.43
CA TYR A 210 3.45 1.54 3.36
C TYR A 210 4.39 0.40 3.00
N ILE A 211 3.81 -0.80 2.92
CA ILE A 211 4.52 -2.04 2.68
C ILE A 211 3.83 -2.76 1.53
N ASN A 212 4.62 -3.08 0.51
CA ASN A 212 4.24 -3.92 -0.62
C ASN A 212 5.15 -5.15 -0.64
N SER A 213 4.55 -6.32 -0.76
CA SER A 213 5.26 -7.60 -0.74
C SER A 213 4.48 -8.68 -1.46
N LEU A 214 5.17 -9.69 -1.99
CA LEU A 214 4.55 -10.98 -2.27
C LEU A 214 4.45 -11.80 -0.99
N SER A 215 3.36 -12.55 -0.81
CA SER A 215 3.26 -13.48 0.31
C SER A 215 4.19 -14.67 0.11
N LYS A 216 4.92 -15.06 1.18
CA LYS A 216 5.68 -16.32 1.21
C LYS A 216 4.75 -17.54 1.15
N LEU A 217 3.47 -17.40 1.52
CA LEU A 217 2.50 -18.49 1.48
C LEU A 217 2.01 -18.80 0.07
N ASN A 218 1.85 -17.78 -0.75
CA ASN A 218 1.38 -17.89 -2.12
C ASN A 218 1.89 -16.69 -2.93
N LYS A 219 2.68 -16.94 -3.97
CA LYS A 219 3.29 -15.87 -4.80
C LYS A 219 2.25 -15.04 -5.58
N ASN A 220 1.03 -15.56 -5.75
CA ASN A 220 -0.07 -14.84 -6.38
C ASN A 220 -0.80 -13.90 -5.40
N LEU A 221 -0.63 -14.10 -4.09
CA LEU A 221 -1.14 -13.20 -3.06
C LEU A 221 -0.17 -12.01 -2.89
N VAL A 222 -0.65 -10.84 -3.26
CA VAL A 222 0.04 -9.58 -2.99
C VAL A 222 -0.42 -9.05 -1.63
N LEU A 223 0.54 -8.60 -0.83
CA LEU A 223 0.29 -7.95 0.45
C LEU A 223 0.60 -6.47 0.28
N GLU A 224 -0.45 -5.65 0.32
CA GLU A 224 -0.36 -4.20 0.33
C GLU A 224 -0.90 -3.71 1.67
N PHE A 225 0.00 -3.31 2.56
CA PHE A 225 -0.33 -2.92 3.93
C PHE A 225 0.03 -1.47 4.19
N CYS A 226 -0.71 -0.85 5.10
CA CYS A 226 -0.26 0.35 5.81
C CYS A 226 -0.19 0.06 7.32
N VAL A 227 0.72 0.75 8.00
CA VAL A 227 0.83 0.74 9.46
C VAL A 227 0.89 2.20 9.92
N TYR A 228 0.03 2.57 10.86
CA TYR A 228 0.14 3.85 11.55
C TYR A 228 1.10 3.74 12.73
N ASP A 229 2.20 4.50 12.70
CA ASP A 229 3.16 4.56 13.81
C ASP A 229 3.77 5.96 13.96
N LYS A 230 3.05 6.82 14.69
CA LYS A 230 3.49 8.18 15.00
C LYS A 230 4.81 8.21 15.77
N LYS A 231 5.03 7.27 16.70
CA LYS A 231 6.23 7.27 17.56
C LYS A 231 7.49 7.04 16.73
N THR A 232 7.46 6.04 15.84
CA THR A 232 8.59 5.75 14.95
C THR A 232 8.81 6.88 13.94
N ARG A 233 7.72 7.45 13.39
CA ARG A 233 7.79 8.65 12.53
C ARG A 233 8.45 9.82 13.24
N ASP A 234 8.04 10.14 14.47
CA ASP A 234 8.54 11.29 15.23
C ASP A 234 10.04 11.17 15.51
N LYS A 235 10.52 9.99 15.89
CA LYS A 235 11.96 9.73 16.07
C LYS A 235 12.75 9.91 14.78
N LEU A 236 12.25 9.36 13.67
CA LEU A 236 12.85 9.51 12.35
C LEU A 236 12.94 10.99 11.95
N MET A 237 11.85 11.73 12.12
CA MET A 237 11.78 13.17 11.87
C MET A 237 12.80 13.95 12.72
N GLN A 238 12.96 13.61 14.00
CA GLN A 238 13.97 14.25 14.86
C GLN A 238 15.38 14.07 14.32
N LYS A 239 15.72 12.88 13.83
CA LYS A 239 17.03 12.61 13.21
C LYS A 239 17.21 13.39 11.90
N MET A 240 16.18 13.44 11.05
CA MET A 240 16.20 14.24 9.83
C MET A 240 16.39 15.74 10.13
N ILE A 241 15.65 16.27 11.10
CA ILE A 241 15.78 17.66 11.57
C ILE A 241 17.20 17.93 12.06
N LYS A 242 17.80 17.00 12.83
CA LYS A 242 19.18 17.13 13.31
C LYS A 242 20.17 17.23 12.16
N GLN A 243 20.05 16.36 11.14
CA GLN A 243 20.95 16.41 9.98
C GLN A 243 20.84 17.73 9.20
N ILE A 244 19.62 18.24 8.98
CA ILE A 244 19.43 19.55 8.31
C ILE A 244 20.09 20.67 9.13
N LYS A 245 19.90 20.68 10.46
CA LYS A 245 20.51 21.70 11.32
C LYS A 245 22.05 21.67 11.31
N MET A 246 22.64 20.53 11.00
CA MET A 246 24.09 20.33 10.94
C MET A 246 24.69 20.57 9.55
N SER A 247 23.89 20.80 8.51
CA SER A 247 24.37 20.78 7.12
C SER A 247 25.04 22.07 6.64
N ASN A 248 25.18 23.09 7.50
CA ASN A 248 25.66 24.44 7.15
C ASN A 248 24.94 25.08 5.93
N ASP A 249 23.75 24.59 5.57
CA ASP A 249 23.00 25.07 4.41
C ASP A 249 22.33 26.41 4.76
N SER A 250 22.51 27.43 3.91
CA SER A 250 21.95 28.77 4.13
C SER A 250 20.42 28.81 4.07
N LEU A 251 19.78 27.78 3.54
CA LEU A 251 18.32 27.61 3.46
C LEU A 251 17.80 26.57 4.47
N ALA A 252 18.57 26.21 5.49
CA ALA A 252 18.21 25.18 6.46
C ALA A 252 16.81 25.36 7.07
N ASN A 253 16.41 26.59 7.43
CA ASN A 253 15.08 26.85 7.99
C ASN A 253 13.95 26.64 6.97
N TRP A 254 14.17 26.97 5.69
CA TRP A 254 13.21 26.67 4.63
C TRP A 254 13.04 25.15 4.44
N HIS A 255 14.14 24.39 4.52
CA HIS A 255 14.09 22.93 4.47
C HIS A 255 13.37 22.34 5.68
N LEU A 256 13.63 22.86 6.88
CA LEU A 256 12.94 22.46 8.10
C LEU A 256 11.44 22.76 8.01
N PHE A 257 11.05 23.91 7.47
CA PHE A 257 9.64 24.21 7.19
C PHE A 257 9.04 23.21 6.19
N ASN A 258 9.75 22.89 5.10
CA ASN A 258 9.23 21.96 4.10
C ASN A 258 8.98 20.55 4.65
N LEU A 259 9.90 20.09 5.50
CA LEU A 259 9.86 18.78 6.14
C LEU A 259 8.79 18.72 7.24
N THR A 260 8.70 19.74 8.09
CA THR A 260 7.86 19.71 9.31
C THR A 260 6.51 20.40 9.16
N LYS A 261 6.37 21.28 8.17
CA LYS A 261 5.29 22.28 8.03
C LYS A 261 5.13 23.20 9.24
N ASP A 262 6.15 23.30 10.09
CA ASP A 262 6.13 24.12 11.30
C ASP A 262 6.53 25.56 10.96
N ILE A 263 5.55 26.46 11.06
CA ILE A 263 5.64 27.88 10.75
C ILE A 263 6.76 28.58 11.53
N LYS A 264 7.16 28.07 12.70
CA LYS A 264 8.24 28.69 13.50
C LYS A 264 9.54 28.85 12.72
N TYR A 265 9.85 27.92 11.80
CA TYR A 265 11.08 27.99 11.01
C TYR A 265 11.05 29.15 10.01
N LEU A 266 9.87 29.48 9.46
CA LEU A 266 9.72 30.67 8.62
C LEU A 266 9.88 31.95 9.44
N LYS A 267 9.30 31.99 10.65
CA LYS A 267 9.47 33.15 11.56
C LYS A 267 10.93 33.43 11.89
N ILE A 268 11.69 32.37 12.22
CA ILE A 268 13.14 32.47 12.51
C ILE A 268 13.91 32.96 11.28
N GLU A 269 13.52 32.54 10.08
CA GLU A 269 14.20 32.99 8.87
C GLU A 269 13.88 34.45 8.55
N LEU A 270 12.62 34.86 8.66
CA LEU A 270 12.20 36.25 8.43
C LEU A 270 12.86 37.23 9.40
N SER A 271 13.02 36.86 10.68
CA SER A 271 13.71 37.72 11.65
C SER A 271 15.20 37.92 11.30
N LYS A 272 15.87 36.91 10.74
CA LYS A 272 17.26 37.07 10.28
C LYS A 272 17.38 37.99 9.06
N ILE A 273 16.34 38.06 8.23
CA ILE A 273 16.34 38.92 7.05
C ILE A 273 16.14 40.38 7.44
N SER A 274 15.29 40.67 8.44
CA SER A 274 15.11 42.05 8.94
C SER A 274 16.38 42.66 9.52
N GLU A 275 17.36 41.83 9.89
CA GLU A 275 18.67 42.25 10.41
C GLU A 275 19.76 42.34 9.33
N ASN A 276 19.47 41.95 8.08
CA ASN A 276 20.42 41.93 6.97
C ASN A 276 20.32 43.18 6.07
N ILE A 277 21.41 43.46 5.34
CA ILE A 277 21.51 44.60 4.41
C ILE A 277 20.65 44.38 3.14
N ILE A 278 20.34 43.13 2.80
CA ILE A 278 19.57 42.77 1.59
C ILE A 278 18.08 43.00 1.86
N SER A 279 17.38 43.61 0.90
CA SER A 279 15.92 43.80 1.02
C SER A 279 15.18 42.46 1.15
N PRO A 280 14.12 42.37 1.97
CA PRO A 280 13.37 41.13 2.15
C PRO A 280 12.84 40.53 0.84
N GLU A 281 12.39 41.38 -0.08
CA GLU A 281 11.90 40.98 -1.40
C GLU A 281 12.98 40.32 -2.26
N GLU A 282 14.19 40.90 -2.26
CA GLU A 282 15.32 40.35 -3.00
C GLU A 282 15.76 39.02 -2.42
N TYR A 283 15.83 38.91 -1.09
CA TYR A 283 16.10 37.64 -0.42
C TYR A 283 15.05 36.58 -0.79
N LEU A 284 13.76 36.90 -0.71
CA LEU A 284 12.69 35.95 -1.06
C LEU A 284 12.76 35.52 -2.54
N LYS A 285 13.07 36.43 -3.46
CA LYS A 285 13.34 36.10 -4.87
C LYS A 285 14.50 35.12 -5.01
N GLN A 286 15.57 35.28 -4.24
CA GLN A 286 16.70 34.34 -4.24
C GLN A 286 16.29 32.96 -3.72
N VAL A 287 15.51 32.90 -2.63
CA VAL A 287 14.97 31.64 -2.09
C VAL A 287 14.09 30.94 -3.13
N TYR A 288 13.16 31.66 -3.76
CA TYR A 288 12.27 31.10 -4.78
C TYR A 288 13.06 30.63 -5.99
N SER A 289 14.09 31.36 -6.39
CA SER A 289 14.97 30.96 -7.50
C SER A 289 15.70 29.66 -7.20
N LYS A 290 16.21 29.48 -5.97
CA LYS A 290 16.95 28.29 -5.54
C LYS A 290 16.05 27.08 -5.30
N LEU A 291 14.95 27.25 -4.55
CA LEU A 291 14.04 26.17 -4.18
C LEU A 291 13.00 25.86 -5.26
N LYS A 292 12.84 26.75 -6.26
CA LYS A 292 11.80 26.70 -7.31
C LYS A 292 10.39 26.47 -6.75
N ARG A 293 10.13 27.01 -5.57
CA ARG A 293 8.86 26.87 -4.85
C ARG A 293 8.33 28.24 -4.44
N ASN A 294 7.04 28.45 -4.66
CA ASN A 294 6.31 29.60 -4.15
C ASN A 294 5.86 29.33 -2.71
N TYR A 295 6.12 30.29 -1.82
CA TYR A 295 5.74 30.28 -0.40
C TYR A 295 4.76 31.41 -0.03
N GLU A 296 4.26 32.19 -0.99
CA GLU A 296 3.37 33.33 -0.75
C GLU A 296 2.20 32.97 0.16
N LYS A 297 1.53 31.84 -0.11
CA LYS A 297 0.40 31.39 0.72
C LYS A 297 0.84 31.13 2.16
N GLU A 298 1.98 30.48 2.35
CA GLU A 298 2.53 30.20 3.67
C GLU A 298 2.98 31.47 4.40
N LEU A 299 3.50 32.46 3.67
CA LEU A 299 3.92 33.75 4.21
C LEU A 299 2.75 34.70 4.53
N LEU A 300 1.64 34.64 3.79
CA LEU A 300 0.42 35.42 4.09
C LEU A 300 -0.26 35.01 5.41
N ASN A 301 0.03 33.80 5.91
CA ASN A 301 -0.55 33.27 7.15
C ASN A 301 0.31 33.53 8.39
N LEU A 302 1.40 34.31 8.26
CA LEU A 302 2.35 34.61 9.33
C LEU A 302 2.00 35.84 10.14
#